data_AF-A0AB37H4A9-F1
#
_entry.id   AF-A0AB37H4A9-F1
#
_cell.length_a   1.000
_cell.length_b   1.000
_cell.length_c   1.000
_cell.angle_alpha   90.00
_cell.angle_beta   90.00
_cell.angle_gamma   90.00
#
_symmetry.space_group_name_H-M   'P 1'
#
loop_
_entity.id
_entity.type
_entity.pdbx_description
1 polymer ?
#
loop_
_entity_poly.entity_id
_entity_poly.type
_entity_poly.pdbx_seq_one_letter_code
_entity_poly.pdbx_strand_id
1 'polypeptide(L)'
;MAKSKLYFYITLLLIIISFYFNMRNPILNNQFDSIVKKILISSIVNAIILIVAIIFADKSMKLSKDRPDWIRPASKFLPYLLLITIILHIASSLISFGLLK
;
A
#
# COMPACT_ATOMS: atom_id res chain seq x y z
N MET A 1 -22.96 -7.66 2.22
CA MET A 1 -22.05 -6.75 1.49
C MET A 1 -21.46 -7.48 0.28
N ALA A 2 -21.36 -6.86 -0.90
CA ALA A 2 -20.80 -7.57 -2.07
C ALA A 2 -19.30 -7.84 -1.86
N LYS A 3 -18.82 -9.03 -2.23
CA LYS A 3 -17.41 -9.44 -2.06
C LYS A 3 -16.41 -8.45 -2.68
N SER A 4 -16.77 -7.84 -3.82
CA SER A 4 -15.97 -6.77 -4.45
C SER A 4 -15.75 -5.56 -3.53
N LYS A 5 -16.78 -5.14 -2.77
CA LYS A 5 -16.68 -4.04 -1.81
C LYS A 5 -15.76 -4.40 -0.65
N LEU A 6 -15.91 -5.62 -0.12
CA LEU A 6 -15.04 -6.10 0.95
C LEU A 6 -13.56 -6.04 0.54
N TYR A 7 -13.21 -6.58 -0.64
CA TYR A 7 -11.83 -6.54 -1.12
C TYR A 7 -11.35 -5.12 -1.44
N PHE A 8 -12.24 -4.24 -1.90
CA PHE A 8 -11.92 -2.83 -2.09
C PHE A 8 -11.51 -2.18 -0.76
N TYR A 9 -12.31 -2.33 0.29
CA TYR A 9 -12.00 -1.76 1.61
C TYR A 9 -10.76 -2.37 2.26
N ILE A 10 -10.55 -3.68 2.12
CA ILE A 10 -9.32 -4.34 2.60
C ILE A 10 -8.10 -3.77 1.87
N THR A 11 -8.19 -3.57 0.55
CA THR A 11 -7.09 -2.96 -0.22
C THR A 11 -6.76 -1.56 0.29
N LEU A 12 -7.77 -0.71 0.49
CA LEU A 12 -7.58 0.64 1.02
C LEU A 12 -6.96 0.62 2.43
N LEU A 13 -7.44 -0.27 3.30
CA LEU A 13 -6.90 -0.45 4.63
C LEU A 13 -5.42 -0.84 4.59
N LEU A 14 -5.04 -1.79 3.72
CA LEU A 14 -3.66 -2.21 3.55
C LEU A 14 -2.77 -1.09 3.00
N ILE A 15 -3.28 -0.23 2.11
CA ILE A 15 -2.55 0.94 1.63
C ILE A 15 -2.30 1.93 2.78
N ILE A 16 -3.31 2.19 3.63
CA ILE A 16 -3.16 3.06 4.80
C ILE A 16 -2.13 2.49 5.76
N ILE A 17 -2.18 1.19 6.04
CA ILE A 17 -1.20 0.49 6.87
C ILE A 17 0.18 0.53 6.21
N SER A 18 0.27 0.42 4.88
CA SER A 18 1.54 0.53 4.15
C SER A 18 2.20 1.90 4.37
N PHE A 19 1.43 3.00 4.35
CA PHE A 19 1.95 4.33 4.66
C PHE A 19 2.50 4.46 6.08
N TYR A 20 1.98 3.69 7.04
CA TYR A 20 2.56 3.63 8.39
C TYR A 20 4.01 3.14 8.35
N PHE A 21 4.30 2.15 7.51
CA PHE A 21 5.63 1.57 7.34
C PHE A 21 6.54 2.36 6.39
N ASN A 22 6.17 3.58 5.99
CA ASN A 22 7.06 4.41 5.19
C ASN A 22 8.31 4.82 6.01
N MET A 23 9.49 4.75 5.38
CA MET A 23 10.79 5.07 5.98
C MET A 23 10.87 6.49 6.58
N ARG A 24 10.08 7.42 6.04
CA ARG A 24 10.00 8.81 6.53
C ARG A 24 8.92 9.04 7.59
N ASN A 25 8.18 8.00 8.00
CA ASN A 25 7.14 8.14 9.00
C ASN A 25 7.76 8.35 10.41
N PRO A 26 7.51 9.50 11.07
CA PRO A 26 8.08 9.76 12.39
C PRO A 26 7.59 8.77 13.45
N ILE A 27 6.37 8.25 13.32
CA ILE A 27 5.79 7.31 14.30
C ILE A 27 6.57 6.00 14.29
N LEU A 28 6.81 5.43 13.10
CA LEU A 28 7.66 4.25 12.94
C LEU A 28 9.08 4.52 13.43
N ASN A 29 9.63 5.69 13.10
CA ASN A 29 11.00 6.04 13.43
C ASN A 29 11.24 6.23 14.93
N ASN A 30 10.20 6.58 15.70
CA ASN A 30 10.27 6.70 17.15
C ASN A 30 10.08 5.35 17.89
N GLN A 31 9.57 4.32 17.20
CA GLN A 31 9.36 2.99 17.80
C GLN A 31 10.59 2.08 17.72
N PHE A 32 11.52 2.36 16.80
CA PHE A 32 12.72 1.58 16.61
C PHE A 32 13.94 2.46 16.81
N ASP A 33 14.85 2.09 17.70
CA ASP A 33 16.11 2.83 17.85
C ASP A 33 17.13 2.46 16.76
N SER A 34 17.07 1.22 16.27
CA SER A 34 18.00 0.70 15.27
C SER A 34 17.58 1.05 13.86
N ILE A 35 18.49 1.69 13.11
CA ILE A 35 18.30 2.01 11.69
C ILE A 35 18.08 0.76 10.82
N VAL A 36 18.76 -0.35 11.14
CA VAL A 36 18.63 -1.62 10.41
C VAL A 36 17.22 -2.18 10.56
N LYS A 37 16.63 -2.11 11.76
CA LYS A 37 15.26 -2.56 12.00
C LYS A 37 14.24 -1.72 11.22
N LYS A 38 14.45 -0.40 11.16
CA LYS A 38 13.60 0.52 10.36
C LYS A 38 13.62 0.14 8.88
N ILE A 39 14.80 -0.13 8.33
CA ILE A 39 14.97 -0.52 6.93
C ILE A 39 14.27 -1.84 6.65
N LEU A 40 14.52 -2.86 7.48
CA LEU A 40 13.90 -4.19 7.29
C LEU A 40 12.38 -4.13 7.33
N ILE A 41 11.80 -3.39 8.28
CA ILE A 41 10.35 -3.27 8.41
C ILE A 41 9.76 -2.46 7.25
N SER A 42 10.32 -1.29 6.96
CA SER A 42 9.83 -0.41 5.88
C SER A 42 9.98 -1.01 4.49
N SER A 43 10.86 -2.01 4.33
CA SER A 43 11.10 -2.69 3.06
C SER A 43 10.36 -4.03 2.99
N ILE A 44 10.68 -4.98 3.85
CA ILE A 44 10.18 -6.37 3.76
C ILE A 44 8.72 -6.44 4.18
N VAL A 45 8.37 -5.93 5.37
CA VAL A 45 6.99 -5.99 5.88
C VAL A 45 6.07 -5.18 4.97
N ASN A 46 6.51 -4.00 4.55
CA ASN A 46 5.76 -3.16 3.62
C ASN A 46 5.56 -3.82 2.25
N ALA A 47 6.57 -4.51 1.71
CA ALA A 47 6.44 -5.24 0.45
C ALA A 47 5.39 -6.36 0.55
N ILE A 48 5.38 -7.12 1.64
CA ILE A 48 4.37 -8.17 1.87
C ILE A 48 2.96 -7.55 1.91
N ILE A 49 2.77 -6.44 2.63
CA ILE A 49 1.50 -5.72 2.71
C ILE A 49 1.03 -5.27 1.32
N LEU A 50 1.93 -4.70 0.52
CA LEU A 50 1.62 -4.22 -0.83
C LEU A 50 1.30 -5.37 -1.79
N ILE A 51 2.00 -6.50 -1.71
CA ILE A 51 1.68 -7.72 -2.50
C ILE A 51 0.26 -8.18 -2.17
N VAL A 52 -0.09 -8.27 -0.88
CA VAL A 52 -1.44 -8.67 -0.45
C VAL A 52 -2.48 -7.64 -0.92
N ALA A 53 -2.17 -6.35 -0.87
CA ALA A 53 -3.04 -5.29 -1.37
C ALA A 53 -3.29 -5.42 -2.89
N ILE A 54 -2.25 -5.73 -3.68
CA ILE A 54 -2.37 -5.98 -5.13
C ILE A 54 -3.30 -7.17 -5.41
N ILE A 55 -3.14 -8.27 -4.67
CA ILE A 55 -4.00 -9.46 -4.81
C ILE A 55 -5.47 -9.11 -4.53
N PHE A 56 -5.74 -8.33 -3.47
CA PHE A 56 -7.11 -7.91 -3.16
C PHE A 56 -7.67 -6.88 -4.13
N ALA A 57 -6.83 -5.99 -4.66
CA ALA A 57 -7.22 -5.04 -5.71
C ALA A 57 -7.68 -5.78 -6.98
N ASP A 58 -6.90 -6.78 -7.41
CA ASP A 58 -7.24 -7.62 -8.57
C ASP A 58 -8.57 -8.37 -8.36
N LYS A 59 -8.74 -8.99 -7.18
CA LYS A 59 -10.01 -9.65 -6.81
C LYS A 59 -11.19 -8.67 -6.80
N SER A 60 -11.01 -7.47 -6.24
CA SER A 60 -12.03 -6.44 -6.21
C SER A 60 -12.46 -6.03 -7.61
N MET A 61 -11.49 -5.80 -8.51
CA MET A 61 -11.72 -5.41 -9.89
C MET A 61 -12.45 -6.50 -10.68
N LYS A 62 -11.99 -7.76 -10.58
CA LYS A 62 -12.64 -8.91 -11.25
C LYS A 62 -14.09 -9.07 -10.82
N LEU A 63 -14.37 -9.05 -9.52
CA LEU A 63 -15.72 -9.21 -8.96
C LEU A 63 -16.62 -7.99 -9.15
N SER A 64 -16.06 -6.82 -9.47
CA SER A 64 -16.83 -5.60 -9.76
C SER A 64 -17.43 -5.59 -11.17
N LYS A 65 -16.94 -6.44 -12.10
CA LYS A 65 -17.39 -6.44 -13.49
C LYS A 65 -18.87 -6.80 -13.64
N ASP A 66 -19.35 -7.68 -12.78
CA ASP A 66 -20.72 -8.22 -12.82
C ASP A 66 -21.75 -7.28 -12.18
N ARG A 67 -21.33 -6.09 -11.72
CA ARG A 67 -22.20 -5.14 -11.00
C ARG A 67 -21.96 -3.70 -11.47
N PRO A 68 -23.01 -2.95 -11.85
CA PRO A 68 -22.88 -1.56 -12.31
C PRO A 68 -22.65 -0.54 -11.17
N ASP A 69 -22.35 -0.97 -9.96
CA ASP A 69 -22.14 -0.13 -8.78
C ASP A 69 -20.94 0.83 -8.92
N TRP A 70 -20.91 1.89 -8.10
CA TRP A 70 -19.80 2.85 -7.97
C TRP A 70 -18.42 2.21 -7.68
N ILE A 71 -18.43 0.98 -7.16
CA ILE A 71 -17.22 0.20 -6.89
C ILE A 71 -16.51 -0.17 -8.19
N ARG A 72 -17.22 -0.33 -9.30
CA ARG A 72 -16.63 -0.71 -10.59
C ARG A 72 -15.60 0.31 -11.10
N PRO A 73 -15.92 1.62 -11.20
CA PRO A 73 -14.89 2.60 -11.54
C PRO A 73 -13.84 2.75 -10.43
N ALA A 74 -14.22 2.66 -9.15
CA ALA A 74 -13.28 2.79 -8.04
C ALA A 74 -12.22 1.66 -8.00
N SER A 75 -12.62 0.40 -8.22
CA SER A 75 -11.72 -0.75 -8.26
C SER A 75 -10.77 -0.72 -9.45
N LYS A 76 -11.17 -0.10 -10.57
CA LYS A 76 -10.26 0.16 -11.71
C LYS A 76 -9.19 1.20 -11.38
N PHE A 77 -9.43 2.05 -10.38
CA PHE A 77 -8.47 3.05 -9.94
C PHE A 77 -7.43 2.50 -8.94
N LEU A 78 -7.74 1.39 -8.24
CA LEU A 78 -6.84 0.77 -7.25
C LEU A 78 -5.42 0.49 -7.76
N PRO A 79 -5.20 -0.03 -9.00
CA PRO A 79 -3.85 -0.25 -9.51
C PRO A 79 -3.02 1.03 -9.60
N TYR A 80 -3.63 2.14 -10.00
CA TYR A 80 -2.96 3.44 -10.06
C TYR A 80 -2.64 3.98 -8.66
N LEU A 81 -3.58 3.81 -7.72
CA LEU A 81 -3.35 4.17 -6.33
C LEU A 81 -2.17 3.38 -5.74
N LEU A 82 -2.13 2.06 -5.96
CA LEU A 82 -1.03 1.19 -5.52
C LEU A 82 0.30 1.58 -6.18
N LEU A 83 0.30 1.91 -7.47
CA LEU A 83 1.50 2.38 -8.17
C LEU A 83 2.05 3.65 -7.53
N ILE A 84 1.19 4.64 -7.25
CA ILE A 84 1.58 5.89 -6.57
C ILE A 84 2.15 5.57 -5.19
N THR A 85 1.50 4.68 -4.41
CA THR A 85 2.00 4.26 -3.10
C THR A 85 3.39 3.63 -3.20
N ILE A 86 3.63 2.74 -4.16
CA ILE A 86 4.95 2.12 -4.39
C ILE A 86 6.00 3.17 -4.74
N ILE A 87 5.70 4.09 -5.66
CA ILE A 87 6.61 5.18 -6.05
C ILE A 87 6.95 6.04 -4.82
N LEU A 88 5.97 6.39 -3.99
CA LEU A 88 6.20 7.16 -2.76
C LEU A 88 7.11 6.41 -1.78
N HIS A 89 6.95 5.10 -1.63
CA HIS A 89 7.86 4.30 -0.79
C HIS A 89 9.28 4.27 -1.35
N ILE A 90 9.45 4.07 -2.65
CA ILE A 90 10.77 4.08 -3.29
C ILE A 90 11.42 5.46 -3.12
N ALA A 91 10.71 6.54 -3.43
CA ALA A 91 11.22 7.90 -3.27
C ALA A 91 11.61 8.21 -1.82
N SER A 92 10.74 7.86 -0.86
CA SER A 92 11.05 8.00 0.57
C SER A 92 12.31 7.24 0.97
N SER A 93 12.46 5.99 0.53
CA SER A 93 13.65 5.19 0.84
C SER A 93 14.91 5.78 0.22
N LEU A 94 14.86 6.20 -1.06
CA LEU A 94 16.00 6.83 -1.74
C LEU A 94 16.44 8.13 -1.03
N ILE A 95 15.50 8.97 -0.60
CA ILE A 95 15.80 10.18 0.17
C ILE A 95 16.38 9.81 1.53
N SER A 96 15.80 8.83 2.23
CA SER A 96 16.29 8.36 3.54
C SER A 96 17.70 7.75 3.47
N PHE A 97 18.11 7.20 2.33
CA PHE A 97 19.47 6.72 2.09
C PHE A 97 20.42 7.80 1.54
N GLY A 98 19.94 9.03 1.30
CA GLY A 98 20.74 10.12 0.74
C GLY A 98 21.05 9.96 -0.76
N LEU A 99 20.34 9.08 -1.46
CA LEU A 99 20.49 8.85 -2.91
C LEU A 99 19.72 9.88 -3.75
N LEU A 100 18.71 10.52 -3.16
CA LEU A 100 17.96 11.64 -3.72
C LEU A 100 17.92 12.79 -2.71
N LYS A 101 18.01 14.04 -3.20
CA LYS A 101 17.87 15.26 -2.40
C LYS A 101 16.42 15.73 -2.36
#